data_AF-A0A2N9PE70-F1
#
_entry.id   AF-A0A2N9PE70-F1
#
_cell.length_a   1.000
_cell.length_b   1.000
_cell.length_c   1.000
_cell.angle_alpha   90.00
_cell.angle_beta   90.00
_cell.angle_gamma   90.00
#
_symmetry.space_group_name_H-M   'P 1'
#
loop_
_entity.id
_entity.type
_entity.pdbx_description
1 polymer ?
#
loop_
_entity_poly.entity_id
_entity_poly.type
_entity_poly.pdbx_seq_one_letter_code
_entity_poly.pdbx_strand_id
1 'polypeptide(L)'
;MIIKLKINFIFGDLNIDYFNHDKYKQNFEQSYNMMNEFEDLGIRFNRYLISKGLGVNQIARMLELSGSQISNIKNGKVFGTDKMFKILNTFTDLDANWLFRGESMEHPEVDINRLDYIIELQKERIIDLKKENAELKKLLKTNTSKMN
;
A
#
# COMPACT_ATOMS: atom_id res chain seq x y z
N MET A 1 -25.63 38.12 21.03
CA MET A 1 -25.33 39.32 20.20
C MET A 1 -24.93 38.82 18.82
N ILE A 2 -25.80 38.98 17.81
CA ILE A 2 -25.59 38.41 16.48
C ILE A 2 -24.95 39.47 15.60
N ILE A 3 -23.72 39.21 15.15
CA ILE A 3 -23.03 40.07 14.18
C ILE A 3 -23.43 39.59 12.78
N LYS A 4 -24.22 40.39 12.05
CA LYS A 4 -24.52 40.17 10.64
C LYS A 4 -23.41 40.81 9.80
N LEU A 5 -22.52 40.01 9.20
CA LEU A 5 -21.70 40.47 8.08
C LEU A 5 -22.51 40.31 6.79
N LYS A 6 -22.80 41.42 6.10
CA LYS A 6 -23.32 41.40 4.73
C LYS A 6 -22.15 41.34 3.77
N ILE A 7 -21.96 40.19 3.12
CA ILE A 7 -21.10 40.08 1.94
C ILE A 7 -22.05 39.96 0.74
N ASN A 8 -22.07 40.99 -0.11
CA ASN A 8 -22.89 41.01 -1.32
C ASN A 8 -22.19 40.20 -2.42
N PHE A 9 -22.69 39.00 -2.70
CA PHE A 9 -22.45 38.34 -3.98
C PHE A 9 -23.64 38.59 -4.90
N ILE A 10 -23.34 38.99 -6.12
CA ILE A 10 -24.28 39.07 -7.24
C ILE A 10 -24.79 37.64 -7.46
N PHE A 11 -26.11 37.48 -7.59
CA PHE A 11 -26.90 36.23 -7.65
C PHE A 11 -27.51 35.75 -6.32
N GLY A 12 -28.75 36.21 -6.09
CA GLY A 12 -29.79 35.50 -5.34
C GLY A 12 -29.63 35.46 -3.82
N ASP A 13 -30.61 36.02 -3.10
CA ASP A 13 -30.72 35.90 -1.65
C ASP A 13 -30.88 34.42 -1.24
N LEU A 14 -29.78 33.74 -0.95
CA LEU A 14 -29.77 32.45 -0.28
C LEU A 14 -29.76 32.70 1.23
N ASN A 15 -30.94 32.58 1.82
CA ASN A 15 -31.11 32.54 3.27
C ASN A 15 -30.54 31.21 3.76
N ILE A 16 -29.24 31.20 4.07
CA ILE A 16 -28.59 30.05 4.69
C ILE A 16 -28.84 30.18 6.19
N ASP A 17 -29.91 29.53 6.66
CA ASP A 17 -29.97 29.12 8.07
C ASP A 17 -28.66 28.36 8.35
N TYR A 18 -27.94 28.72 9.40
CA TYR A 18 -26.65 28.11 9.73
C TYR A 18 -26.84 26.60 9.98
N PHE A 19 -26.69 25.82 8.91
CA PHE A 19 -26.79 24.37 8.87
C PHE A 19 -25.64 23.76 9.69
N ASN A 20 -25.99 22.77 10.52
CA ASN A 20 -25.15 22.12 11.50
C ASN A 20 -23.79 21.64 10.90
N HIS A 21 -22.72 22.34 11.27
CA HIS A 21 -21.36 22.19 10.73
C HIS A 21 -20.68 20.86 11.11
N ASP A 22 -21.14 20.19 12.18
CA ASP A 22 -20.51 18.97 12.68
C ASP A 22 -20.87 17.74 11.84
N LYS A 23 -22.08 17.72 11.26
CA LYS A 23 -22.56 16.60 10.43
C LYS A 23 -21.80 16.49 9.11
N TYR A 24 -21.42 17.61 8.50
CA TYR A 24 -20.68 17.60 7.23
C TYR A 24 -19.22 17.20 7.41
N LYS A 25 -18.58 17.58 8.53
CA LYS A 25 -17.23 17.12 8.87
C LYS A 25 -17.18 15.61 9.07
N GLN A 26 -18.15 15.02 9.78
CA GLN A 26 -18.21 13.57 9.95
C GLN A 26 -18.38 12.82 8.62
N ASN A 27 -19.24 13.31 7.73
CA ASN A 27 -19.44 12.67 6.42
C ASN A 27 -18.21 12.82 5.50
N PHE A 28 -17.52 13.95 5.57
CA PHE A 28 -16.30 14.20 4.79
C PHE A 28 -15.13 13.35 5.28
N GLU A 29 -14.88 13.32 6.60
CA GLU A 29 -13.88 12.46 7.23
C GLU A 29 -14.17 10.98 6.99
N GLN A 30 -15.43 10.54 7.10
CA GLN A 30 -15.81 9.16 6.74
C GLN A 30 -15.54 8.88 5.26
N SER A 31 -15.87 9.80 4.35
CA SER A 31 -15.61 9.59 2.91
C SER A 31 -14.12 9.54 2.57
N TYR A 32 -13.28 10.33 3.26
CA TYR A 32 -11.82 10.34 3.08
C TYR A 32 -11.18 9.07 3.66
N ASN A 33 -11.59 8.65 4.86
CA ASN A 33 -11.13 7.40 5.46
C ASN A 33 -11.56 6.17 4.64
N MET A 34 -12.78 6.17 4.07
CA MET A 34 -13.28 5.08 3.23
C MET A 34 -12.57 4.98 1.87
N MET A 35 -12.10 6.11 1.32
CA MET A 35 -11.22 6.09 0.13
C MET A 35 -9.86 5.47 0.46
N ASN A 36 -9.34 5.63 1.68
CA ASN A 36 -8.08 5.04 2.11
C ASN A 36 -8.20 3.53 2.39
N GLU A 37 -9.34 3.04 2.88
CA GLU A 37 -9.49 1.62 3.28
C GLU A 37 -9.35 0.63 2.10
N PHE A 38 -9.98 0.92 0.96
CA PHE A 38 -9.85 0.06 -0.23
C PHE A 38 -8.47 0.19 -0.88
N GLU A 39 -7.89 1.40 -0.86
CA GLU A 39 -6.51 1.64 -1.31
C GLU A 39 -5.50 0.81 -0.55
N ASP A 40 -5.54 0.90 0.78
CA ASP A 40 -4.68 0.15 1.68
C ASP A 40 -4.86 -1.37 1.54
N LEU A 41 -6.11 -1.83 1.41
CA LEU A 41 -6.41 -3.23 1.14
C LEU A 41 -5.81 -3.68 -0.19
N GLY A 42 -5.98 -2.88 -1.25
CA GLY A 42 -5.44 -3.16 -2.58
C GLY A 42 -3.91 -3.25 -2.57
N ILE A 43 -3.25 -2.33 -1.87
CA ILE A 43 -1.80 -2.31 -1.65
C ILE A 43 -1.35 -3.59 -0.93
N ARG A 44 -2.00 -3.96 0.17
CA ARG A 44 -1.65 -5.17 0.93
C ARG A 44 -1.88 -6.44 0.12
N PHE A 45 -3.00 -6.52 -0.60
CA PHE A 45 -3.26 -7.66 -1.48
C PHE A 45 -2.20 -7.75 -2.57
N ASN A 46 -1.80 -6.64 -3.20
CA ASN A 46 -0.73 -6.63 -4.19
C ASN A 46 0.62 -7.08 -3.60
N ARG A 47 0.97 -6.65 -2.37
CA ARG A 47 2.18 -7.11 -1.66
C ARG A 47 2.17 -8.62 -1.45
N TYR A 48 1.04 -9.18 -1.04
CA TYR A 48 0.86 -10.62 -0.91
C TYR A 48 1.06 -11.35 -2.24
N LEU A 49 0.46 -10.85 -3.33
CA LEU A 49 0.60 -11.46 -4.66
C LEU A 49 2.05 -11.44 -5.16
N ILE A 50 2.79 -10.35 -4.90
CA ILE A 50 4.22 -10.24 -5.23
C ILE A 50 5.05 -11.26 -4.43
N SER A 51 4.78 -11.46 -3.14
CA SER A 51 5.51 -12.45 -2.33
C SER A 51 5.27 -13.89 -2.79
N LYS A 52 4.13 -14.16 -3.43
CA LYS A 52 3.81 -15.44 -4.09
C LYS A 52 4.32 -15.55 -5.53
N GLY A 53 4.90 -14.49 -6.08
CA GLY A 53 5.35 -14.46 -7.48
C GLY A 53 4.20 -14.56 -8.50
N LEU A 54 2.98 -14.13 -8.14
CA LEU A 54 1.79 -14.28 -8.97
C LEU A 54 1.56 -13.07 -9.87
N GLY A 55 1.49 -13.30 -11.18
CA GLY A 55 1.13 -12.30 -12.18
C GLY A 55 -0.38 -12.12 -12.37
N VAL A 56 -0.80 -10.97 -12.91
CA VAL A 56 -2.22 -10.60 -13.11
C VAL A 56 -3.01 -11.67 -13.87
N ASN A 57 -2.43 -12.25 -14.93
CA ASN A 57 -3.09 -13.28 -15.73
C ASN A 57 -3.29 -14.59 -14.97
N GLN A 58 -2.37 -14.94 -14.07
CA GLN A 58 -2.51 -16.13 -13.23
C GLN A 58 -3.65 -15.92 -12.22
N ILE A 59 -3.66 -14.77 -11.56
CA ILE A 59 -4.66 -14.40 -10.56
C ILE A 59 -6.07 -14.34 -11.17
N ALA A 60 -6.18 -13.73 -12.36
CA ALA A 60 -7.45 -13.65 -13.10
C ALA A 60 -8.05 -15.04 -13.35
N ARG A 61 -7.21 -16.02 -13.71
CA ARG A 61 -7.65 -17.42 -13.88
C ARG A 61 -8.01 -18.07 -12.56
N MET A 62 -7.20 -17.89 -11.51
CA MET A 62 -7.42 -18.51 -10.20
C MET A 62 -8.70 -18.02 -9.52
N LEU A 63 -9.03 -16.74 -9.66
CA LEU A 63 -10.23 -16.13 -9.06
C LEU A 63 -11.45 -16.14 -9.99
N GLU A 64 -11.28 -16.56 -11.25
CA GLU A 64 -12.28 -16.45 -12.31
C GLU A 64 -12.81 -15.02 -12.43
N LEU A 65 -11.89 -14.06 -12.52
CA LEU A 65 -12.17 -12.63 -12.66
C LEU A 65 -11.48 -12.08 -13.90
N SER A 66 -12.01 -11.01 -14.47
CA SER A 66 -11.33 -10.34 -15.58
C SER A 66 -10.03 -9.67 -15.10
N GLY A 67 -9.06 -9.51 -16.01
CA GLY A 67 -7.83 -8.77 -15.69
C GLY A 67 -8.11 -7.33 -15.24
N SER A 68 -9.17 -6.70 -15.76
CA SER A 68 -9.59 -5.36 -15.32
C SER A 68 -10.11 -5.35 -13.88
N GLN A 69 -10.84 -6.38 -13.46
CA GLN A 69 -11.28 -6.53 -12.06
C GLN A 69 -10.10 -6.72 -11.12
N ILE A 70 -9.12 -7.54 -11.50
CA ILE A 70 -7.88 -7.71 -10.70
C ILE A 70 -7.13 -6.39 -10.58
N SER A 71 -6.96 -5.66 -11.68
CA SER A 71 -6.31 -4.35 -11.65
C SER A 71 -7.06 -3.35 -10.78
N ASN A 72 -8.40 -3.33 -10.81
CA ASN A 72 -9.20 -2.46 -9.95
C ASN A 72 -9.01 -2.79 -8.46
N ILE A 73 -8.98 -4.07 -8.09
CA ILE A 73 -8.74 -4.51 -6.71
C ILE A 73 -7.35 -4.09 -6.25
N LYS A 74 -6.31 -4.35 -7.06
CA LYS A 74 -4.92 -4.00 -6.73
C LYS A 74 -4.71 -2.50 -6.56
N ASN A 75 -5.43 -1.70 -7.34
CA ASN A 75 -5.40 -0.24 -7.27
C ASN A 75 -6.41 0.31 -6.27
N GLY A 76 -7.00 -0.54 -5.44
CA GLY A 76 -7.88 -0.14 -4.35
C GLY A 76 -9.17 0.54 -4.76
N LYS A 77 -9.67 0.26 -5.97
CA LYS A 77 -11.01 0.70 -6.35
C LYS A 77 -12.04 -0.14 -5.62
N VAL A 78 -13.18 0.46 -5.31
CA VAL A 78 -14.32 -0.21 -4.67
C VAL A 78 -14.70 -1.48 -5.44
N PHE A 79 -14.85 -2.58 -4.71
CA PHE A 79 -15.28 -3.87 -5.25
C PHE A 79 -16.19 -4.61 -4.27
N GLY A 80 -17.04 -5.49 -4.80
CA GLY A 80 -18.04 -6.21 -4.01
C GLY A 80 -17.45 -7.32 -3.12
N THR A 81 -18.20 -7.68 -2.08
CA THR A 81 -17.86 -8.74 -1.12
C THR A 81 -17.73 -10.12 -1.79
N ASP A 82 -18.40 -10.33 -2.93
CA ASP A 82 -18.29 -11.54 -3.76
C ASP A 82 -16.83 -11.85 -4.14
N LYS A 83 -16.08 -10.83 -4.54
CA LYS A 83 -14.66 -10.97 -4.91
C LYS A 83 -13.78 -11.18 -3.69
N MET A 84 -14.14 -10.57 -2.57
CA MET A 84 -13.43 -10.78 -1.32
C MET A 84 -13.53 -12.23 -0.84
N PHE A 85 -14.73 -12.82 -0.88
CA PHE A 85 -14.91 -14.24 -0.59
C PHE A 85 -14.10 -15.14 -1.52
N LYS A 86 -14.08 -14.84 -2.82
CA LYS A 86 -13.22 -15.57 -3.77
C LYS A 86 -11.75 -15.48 -3.38
N ILE A 87 -11.25 -14.27 -3.07
CA ILE A 87 -9.86 -14.06 -2.66
C ILE A 87 -9.51 -14.90 -1.44
N LEU A 88 -10.29 -14.80 -0.36
CA LEU A 88 -10.00 -15.49 0.90
C LEU A 88 -10.15 -17.02 0.80
N ASN A 89 -11.07 -17.51 -0.04
CA ASN A 89 -11.23 -18.95 -0.27
C ASN A 89 -10.13 -19.53 -1.18
N THR A 90 -9.63 -18.74 -2.14
CA THR A 90 -8.55 -19.18 -3.04
C THR A 90 -7.18 -19.09 -2.37
N PHE A 91 -6.94 -18.08 -1.55
CA PHE A 91 -5.68 -17.84 -0.84
C PHE A 91 -5.87 -18.12 0.65
N THR A 92 -5.95 -19.40 1.01
CA THR A 92 -6.24 -19.83 2.39
C THR A 92 -5.14 -19.49 3.39
N ASP A 93 -3.95 -19.15 2.90
CA ASP A 93 -2.80 -18.69 3.67
C ASP A 93 -2.70 -17.15 3.77
N LEU A 94 -3.64 -16.42 3.19
CA LEU A 94 -3.75 -14.97 3.36
C LEU A 94 -4.44 -14.64 4.68
N ASP A 95 -3.72 -14.02 5.62
CA ASP A 95 -4.29 -13.52 6.87
C ASP A 95 -5.28 -12.38 6.58
N ALA A 96 -6.55 -12.64 6.87
CA ALA A 96 -7.63 -11.68 6.69
C ALA A 96 -7.46 -10.44 7.58
N ASN A 97 -6.98 -10.58 8.83
CA ASN A 97 -6.77 -9.43 9.70
C ASN A 97 -5.69 -8.52 9.14
N TRP A 98 -4.61 -9.11 8.64
CA TRP A 98 -3.57 -8.34 7.95
C TRP A 98 -4.12 -7.66 6.70
N LEU A 99 -4.90 -8.37 5.88
CA LEU A 99 -5.47 -7.81 4.65
C LEU A 99 -6.39 -6.60 4.93
N PHE A 100 -7.27 -6.67 5.92
CA PHE A 100 -8.24 -5.62 6.20
C PHE A 100 -7.70 -4.50 7.08
N ARG A 101 -6.88 -4.82 8.09
CA ARG A 101 -6.47 -3.87 9.14
C ARG A 101 -4.98 -3.54 9.12
N GLY A 102 -4.17 -4.28 8.36
CA GLY A 102 -2.72 -4.17 8.40
C GLY A 102 -2.09 -4.82 9.63
N GLU A 103 -2.89 -5.41 10.52
CA GLU A 103 -2.45 -6.10 11.73
C GLU A 103 -2.34 -7.60 11.43
N SER A 104 -1.12 -8.15 11.38
CA SER A 104 -0.94 -9.60 11.33
C SER A 104 -0.88 -10.16 12.74
N MET A 105 -1.54 -11.29 13.00
CA MET A 105 -1.39 -11.96 14.31
C MET A 105 0.04 -12.45 14.56
N GLU A 106 0.82 -12.68 13.49
CA GLU A 106 2.18 -13.25 13.59
C GLU A 106 3.30 -12.20 13.72
N HIS A 107 3.04 -10.92 13.44
CA HIS A 107 4.04 -9.85 13.57
C HIS A 107 3.42 -8.65 14.29
N PRO A 108 3.62 -8.52 15.62
CA PRO A 108 3.29 -7.28 16.30
C PRO A 108 4.13 -6.15 15.73
N GLU A 109 3.57 -4.93 15.77
CA GLU A 109 4.09 -3.66 15.28
C GLU A 109 5.60 -3.63 14.96
N VAL A 110 5.92 -3.31 13.70
CA VAL A 110 7.31 -3.15 13.30
C VAL A 110 7.85 -1.87 13.94
N ASP A 111 8.68 -2.01 14.97
CA ASP A 111 9.44 -0.91 15.55
C ASP A 111 10.31 -0.26 14.46
N ILE A 112 9.90 0.93 14.03
CA ILE A 112 10.55 1.70 12.96
C ILE A 112 12.03 1.95 13.32
N ASN A 113 12.35 2.13 14.60
CA ASN A 113 13.74 2.34 15.04
C ASN A 113 14.60 1.09 14.83
N ARG A 114 14.00 -0.11 14.97
CA ARG A 114 14.67 -1.39 14.72
C ARG A 114 14.91 -1.62 13.23
N LEU A 115 13.98 -1.22 12.37
CA LEU A 115 14.14 -1.27 10.92
C LEU A 115 15.30 -0.39 10.46
N ASP A 116 15.35 0.87 10.91
CA ASP A 116 16.42 1.80 10.54
C ASP A 116 17.79 1.27 10.96
N TYR A 117 17.88 0.69 12.16
CA TYR A 117 19.09 0.04 12.63
C TYR A 117 19.52 -1.14 11.73
N ILE A 118 18.57 -2.01 11.34
CA ILE A 118 18.85 -3.15 10.45
C ILE A 118 19.27 -2.67 9.05
N ILE A 119 18.63 -1.61 8.55
CA ILE A 119 18.95 -1.01 7.25
C ILE A 119 20.38 -0.47 7.25
N GLU A 120 20.79 0.24 8.30
CA GLU A 120 22.17 0.76 8.41
C GLU A 120 23.21 -0.37 8.45
N LEU A 121 22.98 -1.41 9.24
CA LEU A 121 23.87 -2.58 9.28
C LEU A 121 23.98 -3.27 7.90
N GLN A 122 22.87 -3.38 7.17
CA GLN A 122 22.89 -3.96 5.82
C GLN A 122 23.62 -3.08 4.81
N LYS A 123 23.52 -1.74 4.92
CA LYS A 123 24.28 -0.81 4.08
C LYS A 123 25.78 -0.96 4.29
N GLU A 124 26.24 -1.04 5.53
CA GLU A 124 27.65 -1.28 5.86
C GLU A 124 28.14 -2.59 5.24
N ARG A 125 27.36 -3.67 5.41
CA ARG A 125 27.72 -4.97 4.83
C ARG A 125 27.81 -4.94 3.30
N ILE A 126 26.93 -4.19 2.62
CA ILE A 126 26.98 -4.01 1.17
C ILE A 126 28.26 -3.27 0.74
N ILE A 127 28.71 -2.28 1.52
CA ILE A 127 29.94 -1.54 1.24
C ILE A 127 31.15 -2.48 1.30
N ASP A 128 31.24 -3.30 2.35
CA ASP A 128 32.34 -4.27 2.52
C ASP A 128 32.37 -5.28 1.37
N LEU A 129 31.22 -5.87 1.04
CA LEU A 129 31.12 -6.83 -0.06
C LEU A 129 31.47 -6.21 -1.42
N LYS A 130 31.17 -4.92 -1.63
CA LYS A 130 31.57 -4.21 -2.85
C LYS A 130 33.08 -4.01 -2.92
N LYS A 131 33.72 -3.72 -1.78
CA LYS A 131 35.18 -3.55 -1.69
C LYS A 131 35.89 -4.88 -1.96
N GLU A 132 35.46 -5.95 -1.32
CA GLU A 132 36.01 -7.30 -1.53
C GLU A 132 35.87 -7.73 -2.99
N ASN A 133 34.70 -7.52 -3.61
CA ASN A 133 34.49 -7.80 -5.03
C ASN A 133 35.41 -6.99 -5.95
N ALA A 134 35.72 -5.75 -5.61
CA ALA A 134 36.64 -4.92 -6.39
C ALA A 134 38.08 -5.44 -6.31
N GLU A 135 38.50 -5.90 -5.13
CA GLU A 135 39.83 -6.49 -4.90
C GLU A 135 39.97 -7.83 -5.63
N LEU A 136 38.98 -8.72 -5.49
CA LEU A 136 38.94 -10.01 -6.20
C LEU A 136 38.99 -9.82 -7.73
N LYS A 137 38.25 -8.83 -8.27
CA LYS A 137 38.31 -8.50 -9.71
C LYS A 137 39.69 -8.03 -10.16
N LYS A 138 40.40 -7.25 -9.33
CA LYS A 138 41.79 -6.83 -9.63
C LYS A 138 42.74 -8.03 -9.63
N LEU A 139 42.66 -8.88 -8.60
CA LEU A 139 43.46 -10.11 -8.48
C LEU A 139 43.26 -11.05 -9.69
N LEU A 140 42.01 -11.27 -10.10
CA LEU A 140 41.68 -12.09 -11.26
C LEU A 140 42.26 -11.52 -12.56
N LYS A 141 42.21 -10.20 -12.75
CA LYS A 141 42.78 -9.53 -13.93
C LYS A 141 44.30 -9.66 -13.96
N THR A 142 44.95 -9.50 -12.79
CA THR A 142 46.41 -9.67 -12.67
C THR A 142 46.85 -11.11 -12.93
N ASN A 143 46.11 -12.10 -12.43
CA ASN A 143 46.45 -13.51 -12.62
C ASN A 143 46.21 -13.97 -14.06
N THR A 144 45.13 -13.53 -14.71
CA THR A 144 44.89 -13.81 -16.14
C THR A 144 45.94 -13.16 -17.04
N SER A 145 46.43 -11.95 -16.70
CA SER A 145 47.54 -11.32 -17.43
C SER A 145 48.92 -11.97 -17.22
N LYS A 146 49.09 -12.77 -16.15
CA LYS A 146 50.34 -13.53 -15.89
C LYS A 146 50.34 -14.92 -16.53
N MET A 147 49.18 -15.39 -16.98
CA MET A 147 49.01 -16.70 -17.63
C MET A 147 49.07 -16.64 -19.16
N ASN A 148 49.01 -15.43 -19.74
CA ASN A 148 49.23 -15.15 -21.16
C ASN A 148 50.63 -14.58 -21.35
#